data_AF-A0A9X0A495-F1
#
_entry.id   AF-A0A9X0A495-F1
#
_cell.length_a   1.000
_cell.length_b   1.000
_cell.length_c   1.000
_cell.angle_alpha   90.00
_cell.angle_beta   90.00
_cell.angle_gamma   90.00
#
_symmetry.space_group_name_H-M   'P 1'
#
loop_
_entity.id
_entity.type
_entity.pdbx_description
1 polymer ?
#
loop_
_entity_poly.entity_id
_entity_poly.type
_entity_poly.pdbx_seq_one_letter_code
_entity_poly.pdbx_strand_id
1 'polypeptide(L)'
;MKSLFVFLWIGAVLVTSENPEENGGPDTYEGDMILTADQRMAAELGLDVDNPLGRGSTKNRQWPSGVIPYEFDPSLSGTERARINILSGMEEWTTKTCIRFKKRTNEKDYIYFQPGGGCSSRVGRSGGRQPITLAAGCWYRGIVAHEIGHALGFYHEQSRPDRDDFVTIEWDNIIEDMKFNFNKYKRDTIDSLGTTYDYFSVMHYGNTAFSKNGKPTIVAKKPGVTFGQRTAISSTDAKQMNLLYKEQCRAPGGSCKDKGGSDCAKWSVHCKYFPHVRKNWQEDLRLC
;
A
#
# COMPACT_ATOMS: atom_id res chain seq x y z
N MET A 1 -53.66 -32.61 5.05
CA MET A 1 -52.95 -31.35 5.38
C MET A 1 -51.48 -31.66 5.61
N LYS A 2 -50.61 -31.37 4.65
CA LYS A 2 -49.17 -31.23 4.85
C LYS A 2 -48.73 -30.07 3.98
N SER A 3 -48.58 -28.89 4.59
CA SER A 3 -48.08 -27.69 3.91
C SER A 3 -46.59 -27.87 3.64
N LEU A 4 -46.21 -27.85 2.36
CA LEU A 4 -44.83 -27.85 1.94
C LEU A 4 -44.33 -26.39 1.99
N PHE A 5 -43.53 -26.06 3.00
CA PHE A 5 -42.82 -24.78 3.05
C PHE A 5 -41.65 -24.82 2.08
N VAL A 6 -41.79 -24.12 0.96
CA VAL A 6 -40.68 -23.83 0.05
C VAL A 6 -39.87 -22.69 0.68
N PHE A 7 -38.76 -23.02 1.33
CA PHE A 7 -37.75 -22.02 1.67
C PHE A 7 -37.07 -21.57 0.38
N LEU A 8 -37.47 -20.39 -0.13
CA LEU A 8 -36.65 -19.68 -1.09
C LEU A 8 -35.37 -19.25 -0.36
N TRP A 9 -34.29 -19.99 -0.61
CA TRP A 9 -32.94 -19.51 -0.36
C TRP A 9 -32.71 -18.34 -1.33
N ILE A 10 -32.94 -17.11 -0.87
CA ILE A 10 -32.42 -15.93 -1.54
C ILE A 10 -30.92 -15.98 -1.28
N GLY A 11 -30.19 -16.66 -2.15
CA GLY A 11 -28.73 -16.57 -2.18
C GLY A 11 -28.40 -15.10 -2.33
N ALA A 12 -27.66 -14.54 -1.37
CA ALA A 12 -27.09 -13.22 -1.50
C ALA A 12 -26.26 -13.22 -2.79
N VAL A 13 -26.73 -12.49 -3.80
CA VAL A 13 -25.94 -12.22 -5.00
C VAL A 13 -24.78 -11.38 -4.50
N LEU A 14 -23.60 -12.00 -4.36
CA LEU A 14 -22.35 -11.27 -4.17
C LEU A 14 -22.15 -10.44 -5.44
N VAL A 15 -22.54 -9.16 -5.37
CA VAL A 15 -22.25 -8.19 -6.42
C VAL A 15 -20.75 -7.93 -6.36
N THR A 16 -20.00 -8.59 -7.24
CA THR A 16 -18.58 -8.28 -7.45
C THR A 16 -18.50 -6.99 -8.26
N SER A 17 -17.85 -5.96 -7.72
CA SER A 17 -17.47 -4.75 -8.46
C SER A 17 -16.56 -5.13 -9.64
N GLU A 18 -16.63 -4.36 -10.73
CA GLU A 18 -15.66 -4.49 -11.83
C GLU A 18 -14.25 -4.11 -11.39
N ASN A 19 -14.14 -3.25 -10.37
CA ASN A 19 -12.87 -2.87 -9.76
C ASN A 19 -12.43 -3.94 -8.74
N PRO A 20 -11.33 -4.67 -8.98
CA PRO A 20 -10.91 -5.77 -8.11
C PRO A 20 -10.46 -5.33 -6.71
N GLU A 21 -10.14 -4.05 -6.51
CA GLU A 21 -9.82 -3.44 -5.21
C GLU A 21 -11.06 -3.21 -4.35
N GLU A 22 -12.26 -3.19 -4.95
CA GLU A 22 -13.54 -3.07 -4.25
C GLU A 22 -14.12 -4.45 -3.87
N ASN A 23 -13.49 -5.53 -4.31
CA ASN A 23 -13.91 -6.92 -4.10
C ASN A 23 -13.24 -7.59 -2.89
N GLY A 24 -12.83 -6.79 -1.91
CA GLY A 24 -12.29 -7.33 -0.67
C GLY A 24 -13.26 -8.25 0.07
N GLY A 25 -12.69 -9.10 0.92
CA GLY A 25 -13.49 -9.92 1.83
C GLY A 25 -14.15 -9.09 2.93
N PRO A 26 -15.03 -9.69 3.74
CA PRO A 26 -15.76 -8.98 4.82
C PRO A 26 -14.84 -8.36 5.87
N ASP A 27 -13.59 -8.80 5.98
CA ASP A 27 -12.62 -8.31 6.94
C ASP A 27 -11.84 -7.08 6.45
N THR A 28 -12.02 -6.64 5.20
CA THR A 28 -11.34 -5.44 4.68
C THR A 28 -11.96 -4.16 5.22
N TYR A 29 -11.16 -3.10 5.20
CA TYR A 29 -11.54 -1.73 5.50
C TYR A 29 -11.21 -0.90 4.28
N GLU A 30 -12.08 0.04 3.89
CA GLU A 30 -11.87 0.79 2.63
C GLU A 30 -11.63 -0.14 1.43
N GLY A 31 -12.37 -1.24 1.34
CA GLY A 31 -12.29 -2.18 0.22
C GLY A 31 -11.13 -3.18 0.30
N ASP A 32 -9.89 -2.76 0.59
CA ASP A 32 -8.68 -3.57 0.38
C ASP A 32 -7.69 -3.57 1.56
N MET A 33 -7.91 -2.78 2.61
CA MET A 33 -7.01 -2.76 3.77
C MET A 33 -7.41 -3.78 4.84
N ILE A 34 -6.49 -4.66 5.21
CA ILE A 34 -6.64 -5.59 6.35
C ILE A 34 -6.01 -4.94 7.59
N LEU A 35 -6.83 -4.28 8.40
CA LEU A 35 -6.39 -3.60 9.61
C LEU A 35 -6.20 -4.57 10.78
N THR A 36 -5.17 -4.34 11.60
CA THR A 36 -5.06 -4.97 12.94
C THR A 36 -6.21 -4.50 13.84
N ALA A 37 -6.52 -5.25 14.90
CA ALA A 37 -7.60 -4.89 15.84
C ALA A 37 -7.46 -3.45 16.36
N ASP A 38 -6.25 -3.04 16.76
CA ASP A 38 -5.98 -1.69 17.24
C ASP A 38 -6.18 -0.62 16.15
N GLN A 39 -5.74 -0.90 14.91
CA GLN A 39 -5.97 0.01 13.77
C GLN A 39 -7.45 0.15 13.46
N ARG A 40 -8.20 -0.95 13.45
CA ARG A 40 -9.64 -0.94 13.18
C ARG A 40 -10.40 -0.17 14.25
N MET A 41 -10.12 -0.45 15.52
CA MET A 41 -10.70 0.28 16.65
C MET A 41 -10.39 1.78 16.55
N ALA A 42 -9.15 2.14 16.25
CA ALA A 42 -8.78 3.53 16.10
C ALA A 42 -9.47 4.18 14.90
N ALA A 43 -9.59 3.51 13.75
CA ALA A 43 -10.27 4.04 12.57
C ALA A 43 -11.76 4.30 12.88
N GLU A 44 -12.44 3.34 13.51
CA GLU A 44 -13.86 3.41 13.87
C GLU A 44 -14.17 4.48 14.92
N LEU A 45 -13.26 4.70 15.88
CA LEU A 45 -13.39 5.76 16.88
C LEU A 45 -12.88 7.13 16.39
N GLY A 46 -12.40 7.20 15.14
CA GLY A 46 -11.70 8.36 14.61
C GLY A 46 -10.50 8.75 15.46
N LEU A 47 -9.83 7.80 16.09
CA LEU A 47 -8.57 7.99 16.79
C LEU A 47 -7.42 7.83 15.80
N ASP A 48 -6.21 8.01 16.30
CA ASP A 48 -5.00 7.77 15.53
C ASP A 48 -4.74 6.25 15.38
N VAL A 49 -4.90 5.74 14.16
CA VAL A 49 -4.68 4.35 13.72
C VAL A 49 -3.23 3.89 13.87
N ASP A 50 -2.31 4.84 13.95
CA ASP A 50 -0.88 4.57 14.05
C ASP A 50 -0.38 4.64 15.49
N ASN A 51 -1.15 5.29 16.37
CA ASN A 51 -0.97 5.23 17.80
C ASN A 51 -2.30 5.54 18.53
N PRO A 52 -3.03 4.53 19.03
CA PRO A 52 -4.23 4.76 19.85
C PRO A 52 -3.92 5.60 21.12
N LEU A 53 -2.65 5.91 21.40
CA LEU A 53 -2.16 6.85 22.41
C LEU A 53 -1.06 7.86 21.91
N GLY A 54 -1.02 8.29 20.63
CA GLY A 54 -0.16 9.43 20.19
C GLY A 54 0.51 9.48 18.77
N ARG A 55 -0.08 10.28 17.88
CA ARG A 55 0.51 11.05 16.74
C ARG A 55 1.22 10.33 15.57
N GLY A 56 0.43 9.91 14.58
CA GLY A 56 0.48 10.28 13.15
C GLY A 56 1.55 9.65 12.25
N SER A 57 1.09 8.93 11.21
CA SER A 57 1.82 7.99 10.34
C SER A 57 2.36 6.79 11.13
N THR A 58 2.42 5.57 10.53
CA THR A 58 2.98 4.38 11.21
C THR A 58 4.47 4.52 11.51
N LYS A 59 4.88 5.47 12.34
CA LYS A 59 6.25 5.68 12.82
C LYS A 59 6.81 4.48 13.57
N ASN A 60 5.93 3.54 13.94
CA ASN A 60 6.26 2.30 14.64
C ASN A 60 5.97 1.04 13.82
N ARG A 61 5.51 1.15 12.57
CA ARG A 61 5.28 0.00 11.67
C ARG A 61 5.98 0.13 10.33
N GLN A 62 6.99 0.99 10.19
CA GLN A 62 7.87 0.90 9.03
C GLN A 62 8.66 -0.43 9.04
N TRP A 63 9.04 -0.86 7.84
CA TRP A 63 10.00 -1.94 7.68
C TRP A 63 11.41 -1.48 8.08
N PRO A 64 12.12 -2.23 8.95
CA PRO A 64 13.47 -1.89 9.35
C PRO A 64 14.39 -1.69 8.14
N SER A 65 15.20 -0.63 8.21
CA SER A 65 16.12 -0.23 7.13
C SER A 65 15.47 0.06 5.76
N GLY A 66 14.13 0.16 5.69
CA GLY A 66 13.41 0.23 4.42
C GLY A 66 13.56 -1.04 3.57
N VAL A 67 13.94 -2.17 4.17
CA VAL A 67 14.14 -3.45 3.46
C VAL A 67 13.01 -4.40 3.79
N ILE A 68 12.33 -4.88 2.75
CA ILE A 68 11.17 -5.76 2.83
C ILE A 68 11.59 -7.15 2.37
N PRO A 69 11.68 -8.14 3.28
CA PRO A 69 11.76 -9.54 2.88
C PRO A 69 10.44 -9.97 2.24
N TYR A 70 10.51 -10.70 1.14
CA TYR A 70 9.32 -11.21 0.45
C TYR A 70 9.45 -12.66 0.02
N GLU A 71 8.30 -13.30 -0.14
CA GLU A 71 8.14 -14.66 -0.64
C GLU A 71 6.89 -14.72 -1.53
N PHE A 72 6.85 -15.67 -2.46
CA PHE A 72 5.73 -15.88 -3.36
C PHE A 72 5.08 -17.22 -3.08
N ASP A 73 3.75 -17.23 -3.16
CA ASP A 73 3.05 -18.47 -3.39
C ASP A 73 3.49 -19.11 -4.71
N PRO A 74 3.75 -20.43 -4.75
CA PRO A 74 4.16 -21.11 -5.97
C PRO A 74 3.22 -20.86 -7.15
N SER A 75 1.91 -20.75 -6.92
CA SER A 75 0.91 -20.50 -7.97
C SER A 75 1.09 -19.14 -8.66
N LEU A 76 1.45 -18.09 -7.91
CA LEU A 76 1.75 -16.78 -8.48
C LEU A 76 3.12 -16.78 -9.16
N SER A 77 4.10 -17.45 -8.56
CA SER A 77 5.45 -17.54 -9.14
C SER A 77 5.49 -18.31 -10.46
N GLY A 78 4.65 -19.34 -10.61
CA GLY A 78 4.50 -20.12 -11.83
C GLY A 78 3.65 -19.44 -12.91
N THR A 79 2.95 -18.35 -12.56
CA THR A 79 2.13 -17.60 -13.50
C THR A 79 2.88 -16.36 -13.99
N GLU A 80 3.36 -16.39 -15.23
CA GLU A 80 4.25 -15.35 -15.78
C GLU A 80 3.67 -13.94 -15.67
N ARG A 81 2.38 -13.77 -15.97
CA ARG A 81 1.70 -12.47 -15.86
C ARG A 81 1.69 -11.94 -14.43
N ALA A 82 1.39 -12.79 -13.45
CA ALA A 82 1.39 -12.41 -12.03
C ALA A 82 2.80 -12.03 -11.60
N ARG A 83 3.77 -12.92 -11.86
CA ARG A 83 5.18 -12.75 -11.53
C ARG A 83 5.77 -11.45 -12.09
N ILE A 84 5.57 -11.15 -13.38
CA ILE A 84 6.05 -9.90 -13.99
C ILE A 84 5.45 -8.70 -13.29
N ASN A 85 4.13 -8.64 -13.10
CA ASN A 85 3.49 -7.46 -12.53
C ASN A 85 3.82 -7.27 -11.04
N ILE A 86 4.03 -8.35 -10.30
CA ILE A 86 4.52 -8.28 -8.91
C ILE A 86 5.91 -7.62 -8.87
N LEU A 87 6.83 -8.10 -9.71
CA LEU A 87 8.19 -7.54 -9.80
C LEU A 87 8.18 -6.08 -10.30
N SER A 88 7.35 -5.75 -11.28
CA SER A 88 7.19 -4.38 -11.76
C SER A 88 6.61 -3.44 -10.69
N GLY A 89 5.67 -3.91 -9.87
CA GLY A 89 5.15 -3.14 -8.74
C GLY A 89 6.21 -2.89 -7.66
N MET A 90 7.08 -3.88 -7.39
CA MET A 90 8.25 -3.68 -6.52
C MET A 90 9.26 -2.68 -7.10
N GLU A 91 9.43 -2.68 -8.43
CA GLU A 91 10.33 -1.78 -9.15
C GLU A 91 9.88 -0.32 -9.06
N GLU A 92 8.57 -0.05 -9.10
CA GLU A 92 8.00 1.29 -8.92
C GLU A 92 8.52 1.96 -7.65
N TRP A 93 8.48 1.24 -6.52
CA TRP A 93 8.98 1.72 -5.24
C TRP A 93 10.51 1.73 -5.18
N THR A 94 11.18 0.69 -5.68
CA THR A 94 12.64 0.55 -5.58
C THR A 94 13.41 1.62 -6.38
N THR A 95 12.89 2.02 -7.54
CA THR A 95 13.56 2.97 -8.44
C THR A 95 13.34 4.44 -8.04
N LYS A 96 12.23 4.74 -7.35
CA LYS A 96 11.82 6.12 -7.00
C LYS A 96 12.00 6.44 -5.52
N THR A 97 12.28 5.44 -4.69
CA THR A 97 12.43 5.60 -3.24
C THR A 97 13.64 4.84 -2.69
N CYS A 98 13.88 4.98 -1.40
CA CYS A 98 14.87 4.20 -0.68
C CYS A 98 14.45 2.76 -0.36
N ILE A 99 13.19 2.40 -0.60
CA ILE A 99 12.64 1.07 -0.31
C ILE A 99 13.37 -0.01 -1.12
N ARG A 100 13.66 -1.15 -0.49
CA ARG A 100 14.32 -2.29 -1.12
C ARG A 100 13.56 -3.59 -0.82
N PHE A 101 13.52 -4.48 -1.80
CA PHE A 101 12.97 -5.82 -1.64
C PHE A 101 14.10 -6.84 -1.67
N LYS A 102 14.03 -7.85 -0.80
CA LYS A 102 14.91 -9.01 -0.85
C LYS A 102 14.10 -10.29 -0.74
N LYS A 103 14.51 -11.34 -1.46
CA LYS A 103 13.95 -12.66 -1.23
C LYS A 103 14.21 -13.05 0.21
N ARG A 104 13.17 -13.53 0.88
CA ARG A 104 13.25 -13.99 2.26
C ARG A 104 14.16 -15.21 2.38
N THR A 105 14.84 -15.31 3.51
CA THR A 105 15.59 -16.47 3.97
C THR A 105 15.03 -16.95 5.32
N ASN A 106 15.37 -16.28 6.41
CA ASN A 106 14.98 -16.63 7.78
C ASN A 106 14.29 -15.47 8.53
N GLU A 107 14.02 -14.36 7.86
CA GLU A 107 13.41 -13.19 8.49
C GLU A 107 12.03 -13.54 9.03
N LYS A 108 11.77 -13.17 10.29
CA LYS A 108 10.49 -13.43 10.96
C LYS A 108 9.34 -12.68 10.28
N ASP A 109 9.58 -11.41 9.95
CA ASP A 109 8.58 -10.51 9.37
C ASP A 109 8.84 -10.35 7.88
N TYR A 110 7.82 -10.56 7.07
CA TYR A 110 7.95 -10.56 5.61
C TYR A 110 6.59 -10.48 4.93
N ILE A 111 6.61 -10.04 3.68
CA ILE A 111 5.44 -10.07 2.80
C ILE A 111 5.36 -11.42 2.09
N TYR A 112 4.17 -12.03 2.08
CA TYR A 112 3.87 -13.22 1.29
C TYR A 112 2.81 -12.88 0.24
N PHE A 113 3.18 -12.91 -1.04
CA PHE A 113 2.20 -12.70 -2.11
C PHE A 113 1.43 -13.99 -2.34
N GLN A 114 0.10 -13.93 -2.28
CA GLN A 114 -0.78 -15.10 -2.39
C GLN A 114 -1.98 -14.84 -3.31
N PRO A 115 -2.57 -15.87 -3.92
CA PRO A 115 -3.82 -15.71 -4.67
C PRO A 115 -5.01 -15.46 -3.73
N GLY A 116 -6.10 -14.91 -4.26
CA GLY A 116 -7.38 -14.77 -3.55
C GLY A 116 -8.50 -14.21 -4.41
N GLY A 117 -9.61 -13.79 -3.78
CA GLY A 117 -10.82 -13.31 -4.46
C GLY A 117 -10.81 -11.83 -4.85
N GLY A 118 -9.91 -11.03 -4.27
CA GLY A 118 -9.74 -9.60 -4.55
C GLY A 118 -8.29 -9.15 -4.36
N CYS A 119 -8.06 -7.85 -4.38
CA CYS A 119 -6.76 -7.24 -4.03
C CYS A 119 -6.84 -6.76 -2.57
N SER A 120 -5.82 -7.08 -1.75
CA SER A 120 -5.75 -6.56 -0.38
C SER A 120 -4.39 -6.71 0.26
N SER A 121 -4.14 -5.86 1.26
CA SER A 121 -2.88 -5.80 2.00
C SER A 121 -3.09 -5.29 3.42
N ARG A 122 -2.16 -5.62 4.32
CA ARG A 122 -2.12 -4.98 5.65
C ARG A 122 -1.47 -3.60 5.55
N VAL A 123 -1.84 -2.69 6.44
CA VAL A 123 -1.21 -1.36 6.49
C VAL A 123 0.02 -1.36 7.40
N GLY A 124 1.19 -1.19 6.80
CA GLY A 124 2.50 -1.24 7.47
C GLY A 124 2.95 -2.65 7.88
N ARG A 125 4.12 -2.73 8.54
CA ARG A 125 4.68 -3.97 9.10
C ARG A 125 3.88 -4.39 10.32
N SER A 126 3.13 -5.48 10.18
CA SER A 126 2.28 -6.04 11.26
C SER A 126 2.94 -7.19 12.04
N GLY A 127 4.14 -7.61 11.62
CA GLY A 127 4.87 -8.73 12.21
C GLY A 127 4.47 -10.10 11.63
N GLY A 128 5.41 -11.05 11.65
CA GLY A 128 5.24 -12.39 11.09
C GLY A 128 5.06 -12.39 9.56
N ARG A 129 4.49 -13.48 9.04
CA ARG A 129 4.01 -13.54 7.66
C ARG A 129 2.79 -12.62 7.51
N GLN A 130 2.89 -11.61 6.65
CA GLN A 130 1.73 -10.80 6.26
C GLN A 130 1.40 -10.98 4.77
N PRO A 131 0.14 -11.27 4.42
CA PRO A 131 -0.24 -11.49 3.04
C PRO A 131 -0.37 -10.17 2.27
N ILE A 132 0.02 -10.20 0.99
CA ILE A 132 -0.59 -9.38 -0.05
C ILE A 132 -1.39 -10.34 -0.93
N THR A 133 -2.70 -10.15 -0.98
CA THR A 133 -3.61 -11.02 -1.72
C THR A 133 -3.86 -10.42 -3.10
N LEU A 134 -3.66 -11.22 -4.15
CA LEU A 134 -3.81 -10.78 -5.55
C LEU A 134 -4.67 -11.78 -6.33
N ALA A 135 -5.91 -11.40 -6.62
CA ALA A 135 -6.71 -12.05 -7.65
C ALA A 135 -6.11 -11.85 -9.06
N ALA A 136 -6.58 -12.62 -10.04
CA ALA A 136 -6.12 -12.50 -11.43
C ALA A 136 -6.34 -11.08 -12.01
N GLY A 137 -7.41 -10.40 -11.59
CA GLY A 137 -7.70 -9.00 -11.93
C GLY A 137 -6.72 -7.99 -11.32
N CYS A 138 -5.93 -8.37 -10.33
CA CYS A 138 -4.97 -7.49 -9.65
C CYS A 138 -3.58 -7.48 -10.31
N TRP A 139 -3.33 -8.34 -11.31
CA TRP A 139 -2.00 -8.50 -11.92
C TRP A 139 -1.67 -7.40 -12.93
N TYR A 140 -1.63 -6.17 -12.42
CA TYR A 140 -1.24 -4.96 -13.11
C TYR A 140 -0.25 -4.21 -12.23
N ARG A 141 0.83 -3.68 -12.83
CA ARG A 141 1.89 -2.96 -12.13
C ARG A 141 1.37 -1.95 -11.11
N GLY A 142 0.41 -1.10 -11.47
CA GLY A 142 -0.11 -0.06 -10.57
C GLY A 142 -0.94 -0.60 -9.41
N ILE A 143 -1.76 -1.64 -9.63
CA ILE A 143 -2.53 -2.30 -8.56
C ILE A 143 -1.58 -3.01 -7.59
N VAL A 144 -0.58 -3.73 -8.11
CA VAL A 144 0.45 -4.32 -7.23
C VAL A 144 1.19 -3.23 -6.45
N ALA A 145 1.56 -2.12 -7.10
CA ALA A 145 2.23 -1.01 -6.43
C ALA A 145 1.35 -0.38 -5.33
N HIS A 146 0.04 -0.29 -5.54
CA HIS A 146 -0.94 0.14 -4.55
C HIS A 146 -0.94 -0.76 -3.30
N GLU A 147 -1.07 -2.08 -3.48
CA GLU A 147 -1.05 -3.05 -2.37
C GLU A 147 0.27 -3.06 -1.60
N ILE A 148 1.38 -2.87 -2.32
CA ILE A 148 2.69 -2.68 -1.70
C ILE A 148 2.72 -1.35 -0.92
N GLY A 149 2.10 -0.29 -1.43
CA GLY A 149 1.94 1.00 -0.75
C GLY A 149 1.28 0.83 0.62
N HIS A 150 0.19 0.06 0.71
CA HIS A 150 -0.42 -0.32 1.99
C HIS A 150 0.58 -1.04 2.90
N ALA A 151 1.26 -2.08 2.40
CA ALA A 151 2.23 -2.83 3.21
C ALA A 151 3.39 -1.96 3.71
N LEU A 152 3.72 -0.88 3.00
CA LEU A 152 4.72 0.10 3.41
C LEU A 152 4.19 1.13 4.42
N GLY A 153 2.87 1.28 4.55
CA GLY A 153 2.21 2.11 5.57
C GLY A 153 1.34 3.23 5.01
N PHE A 154 1.00 3.23 3.72
CA PHE A 154 0.06 4.20 3.16
C PHE A 154 -1.39 3.77 3.38
N TYR A 155 -2.21 4.75 3.77
CA TYR A 155 -3.66 4.70 3.66
C TYR A 155 -4.08 5.35 2.33
N HIS A 156 -5.37 5.32 2.02
CA HIS A 156 -5.86 5.98 0.83
C HIS A 156 -5.81 7.51 0.87
N GLU A 157 -5.55 8.11 -0.29
CA GLU A 157 -5.42 9.56 -0.44
C GLU A 157 -6.76 10.28 -0.19
N GLN A 158 -7.89 9.72 -0.64
CA GLN A 158 -9.21 10.32 -0.40
C GLN A 158 -9.65 10.27 1.06
N SER A 159 -8.96 9.51 1.92
CA SER A 159 -9.28 9.39 3.34
C SER A 159 -8.53 10.43 4.18
N ARG A 160 -7.69 11.27 3.55
CA ARG A 160 -6.94 12.34 4.22
C ARG A 160 -7.86 13.31 4.99
N PRO A 161 -7.39 13.86 6.11
CA PRO A 161 -8.17 14.81 6.92
C PRO A 161 -8.55 16.10 6.17
N ASP A 162 -7.70 16.53 5.25
CA ASP A 162 -7.83 17.74 4.41
C ASP A 162 -8.52 17.48 3.06
N ARG A 163 -8.97 16.24 2.77
CA ARG A 163 -9.51 15.87 1.45
C ARG A 163 -10.70 16.74 1.01
N ASP A 164 -11.52 17.22 1.94
CA ASP A 164 -12.68 18.07 1.63
C ASP A 164 -12.27 19.46 1.11
N ASP A 165 -11.00 19.86 1.18
CA ASP A 165 -10.50 21.08 0.52
C ASP A 165 -10.27 20.86 -0.99
N PHE A 166 -10.20 19.60 -1.43
CA PHE A 166 -9.81 19.19 -2.78
C PHE A 166 -10.92 18.44 -3.52
N VAL A 167 -11.68 17.60 -2.84
CA VAL A 167 -12.77 16.80 -3.41
C VAL A 167 -14.08 17.00 -2.65
N THR A 168 -15.19 16.70 -3.32
CA THR A 168 -16.52 16.55 -2.73
C THR A 168 -16.91 15.09 -2.79
N ILE A 169 -17.45 14.55 -1.70
CA ILE A 169 -18.02 13.20 -1.66
C ILE A 169 -19.52 13.29 -1.95
N GLU A 170 -19.94 12.61 -3.01
CA GLU A 170 -21.34 12.53 -3.45
C GLU A 170 -22.02 11.34 -2.75
N TRP A 171 -22.37 11.53 -1.48
CA TRP A 171 -22.90 10.48 -0.60
C TRP A 171 -24.13 9.75 -1.16
N ASP A 172 -24.96 10.44 -1.93
CA ASP A 172 -26.16 9.87 -2.54
C ASP A 172 -25.86 8.87 -3.66
N ASN A 173 -24.66 8.89 -4.24
CA ASN A 173 -24.24 7.96 -5.28
C ASN A 173 -23.57 6.69 -4.72
N ILE A 174 -23.24 6.67 -3.43
CA ILE A 174 -22.53 5.54 -2.79
C ILE A 174 -23.53 4.43 -2.40
N ILE A 175 -23.11 3.17 -2.55
CA ILE A 175 -23.82 2.00 -1.99
C ILE A 175 -23.96 2.20 -0.47
N GLU A 176 -25.17 2.04 0.08
CA GLU A 176 -25.46 2.43 1.46
C GLU A 176 -24.50 1.79 2.48
N ASP A 177 -24.30 0.48 2.37
CA ASP A 177 -23.42 -0.29 3.25
C ASP A 177 -21.92 -0.02 3.01
N MET A 178 -21.55 0.75 1.98
CA MET A 178 -20.16 1.08 1.64
C MET A 178 -19.77 2.52 1.98
N LYS A 179 -20.69 3.33 2.53
CA LYS A 179 -20.40 4.73 2.90
C LYS A 179 -19.23 4.86 3.87
N PHE A 180 -19.03 3.87 4.73
CA PHE A 180 -17.93 3.88 5.71
C PHE A 180 -16.54 3.94 5.05
N ASN A 181 -16.39 3.45 3.81
CA ASN A 181 -15.13 3.52 3.03
C ASN A 181 -14.72 4.96 2.65
N PHE A 182 -15.61 5.93 2.86
CA PHE A 182 -15.36 7.35 2.58
C PHE A 182 -15.17 8.16 3.86
N ASN A 183 -15.17 7.55 5.04
CA ASN A 183 -14.89 8.26 6.28
C ASN A 183 -13.46 8.82 6.27
N LYS A 184 -13.29 10.06 6.75
CA LYS A 184 -11.96 10.64 6.91
C LYS A 184 -11.30 10.10 8.16
N TYR A 185 -9.99 10.00 8.11
CA TYR A 185 -9.18 9.92 9.31
C TYR A 185 -9.02 11.31 9.94
N LYS A 186 -8.82 11.39 11.26
CA LYS A 186 -8.55 12.68 11.93
C LYS A 186 -7.14 13.19 11.60
N ARG A 187 -6.91 14.49 11.80
CA ARG A 187 -5.60 15.15 11.54
C ARG A 187 -4.42 14.48 12.23
N ASP A 188 -4.63 13.92 13.41
CA ASP A 188 -3.59 13.23 14.16
C ASP A 188 -3.34 11.80 13.67
N THR A 189 -4.20 11.29 12.79
CA THR A 189 -4.25 9.90 12.33
C THR A 189 -3.46 9.67 11.04
N ILE A 190 -3.60 10.55 10.05
CA ILE A 190 -2.81 10.53 8.82
C ILE A 190 -1.95 11.78 8.78
N ASP A 191 -0.63 11.59 8.85
CA ASP A 191 0.35 12.65 8.62
C ASP A 191 0.70 12.68 7.12
N SER A 192 0.33 13.76 6.45
CA SER A 192 0.73 14.01 5.05
C SER A 192 2.23 14.28 4.92
N LEU A 193 2.97 14.42 6.04
CA LEU A 193 4.38 14.76 6.08
C LEU A 193 4.69 16.06 5.32
N GLY A 194 3.70 16.95 5.26
CA GLY A 194 3.77 18.22 4.53
C GLY A 194 3.64 18.09 3.00
N THR A 195 3.15 16.97 2.47
CA THR A 195 2.80 16.85 1.04
C THR A 195 1.42 17.42 0.74
N THR A 196 1.28 18.01 -0.45
CA THR A 196 -0.01 18.46 -0.98
C THR A 196 -0.89 17.27 -1.32
N TYR A 197 -2.21 17.46 -1.34
CA TYR A 197 -3.15 16.46 -1.83
C TYR A 197 -2.83 16.07 -3.28
N ASP A 198 -2.78 14.77 -3.55
CA ASP A 198 -2.41 14.24 -4.86
C ASP A 198 -3.54 13.46 -5.54
N TYR A 199 -4.27 14.13 -6.42
CA TYR A 199 -5.29 13.50 -7.26
C TYR A 199 -4.74 12.32 -8.09
N PHE A 200 -3.45 12.30 -8.42
CA PHE A 200 -2.86 11.24 -9.25
C PHE A 200 -2.12 10.18 -8.44
N SER A 201 -2.25 10.21 -7.10
CA SER A 201 -1.71 9.17 -6.23
C SER A 201 -2.24 7.81 -6.66
N VAL A 202 -1.37 6.81 -6.66
CA VAL A 202 -1.81 5.41 -6.87
C VAL A 202 -2.75 4.95 -5.75
N MET A 203 -2.72 5.63 -4.59
CA MET A 203 -3.56 5.37 -3.42
C MET A 203 -4.90 6.11 -3.46
N HIS A 204 -5.22 6.83 -4.54
CA HIS A 204 -6.50 7.52 -4.67
C HIS A 204 -7.54 6.58 -5.30
N TYR A 205 -8.75 6.54 -4.75
CA TYR A 205 -9.91 5.90 -5.40
C TYR A 205 -10.25 6.53 -6.75
N GLY A 206 -10.88 5.76 -7.63
CA GLY A 206 -11.49 6.31 -8.85
C GLY A 206 -12.75 7.13 -8.56
N ASN A 207 -13.15 7.95 -9.52
CA ASN A 207 -14.33 8.83 -9.40
C ASN A 207 -15.64 8.08 -9.10
N THR A 208 -15.77 6.81 -9.51
CA THR A 208 -16.99 5.99 -9.37
C THR A 208 -16.86 4.89 -8.32
N ALA A 209 -15.86 4.95 -7.44
CA ALA A 209 -15.62 3.90 -6.46
C ALA A 209 -16.88 3.65 -5.62
N PHE A 210 -17.29 2.39 -5.46
CA PHE A 210 -18.49 1.98 -4.70
C PHE A 210 -19.79 2.69 -5.12
N SER A 211 -19.90 3.09 -6.39
CA SER A 211 -21.10 3.73 -6.92
C SER A 211 -22.25 2.73 -7.08
N LYS A 212 -23.44 3.08 -6.59
CA LYS A 212 -24.66 2.26 -6.79
C LYS A 212 -25.36 2.50 -8.12
N ASN A 213 -24.97 3.56 -8.84
CA ASN A 213 -25.70 4.05 -10.02
C ASN A 213 -24.77 4.44 -11.18
N GLY A 214 -23.48 4.10 -11.09
CA GLY A 214 -22.46 4.44 -12.08
C GLY A 214 -22.08 5.93 -12.13
N LYS A 215 -22.70 6.78 -11.30
CA LYS A 215 -22.34 8.21 -11.20
C LYS A 215 -21.14 8.40 -10.28
N PRO A 216 -20.40 9.52 -10.41
CA PRO A 216 -19.27 9.80 -9.54
C PRO A 216 -19.66 9.83 -8.06
N THR A 217 -18.88 9.15 -7.22
CA THR A 217 -18.92 9.22 -5.75
C THR A 217 -17.89 10.21 -5.20
N ILE A 218 -16.85 10.51 -5.97
CA ILE A 218 -15.84 11.53 -5.66
C ILE A 218 -15.72 12.50 -6.85
N VAL A 219 -15.83 13.80 -6.56
CA VAL A 219 -15.73 14.87 -7.57
C VAL A 219 -14.62 15.84 -7.15
N ALA A 220 -13.66 16.10 -8.04
CA ALA A 220 -12.65 17.14 -7.78
C ALA A 220 -13.31 18.52 -7.79
N LYS A 221 -12.94 19.36 -6.81
CA LYS A 221 -13.28 20.78 -6.80
C LYS A 221 -12.58 21.54 -7.92
N LYS A 222 -11.41 21.05 -8.34
CA LYS A 222 -10.70 21.55 -9.52
C LYS A 222 -11.37 20.99 -10.80
N PRO A 223 -11.80 21.84 -11.74
CA PRO A 223 -12.42 21.38 -12.98
C PRO A 223 -11.50 20.49 -13.82
N GLY A 224 -12.07 19.46 -14.44
CA GLY A 224 -11.39 18.62 -15.43
C GLY A 224 -10.34 17.64 -14.88
N VAL A 225 -10.32 17.40 -13.56
CA VAL A 225 -9.42 16.41 -12.97
C VAL A 225 -10.09 15.04 -12.90
N THR A 226 -9.46 14.05 -13.52
CA THR A 226 -9.79 12.63 -13.39
C THR A 226 -8.71 11.95 -12.55
N PHE A 227 -9.11 11.07 -11.64
CA PHE A 227 -8.21 10.42 -10.68
C PHE A 227 -8.55 8.92 -10.52
N GLY A 228 -7.74 8.20 -9.74
CA GLY A 228 -7.83 6.74 -9.60
C GLY A 228 -7.03 5.95 -10.64
N GLN A 229 -5.93 6.53 -11.13
CA GLN A 229 -5.03 5.83 -12.05
C GLN A 229 -4.37 4.62 -11.38
N ARG A 230 -4.15 3.55 -12.17
CA ARG A 230 -3.43 2.33 -11.77
C ARG A 230 -2.28 2.01 -12.72
N THR A 231 -1.54 3.04 -13.13
CA THR A 231 -0.40 2.92 -14.05
C THR A 231 0.93 2.84 -13.32
N ALA A 232 1.19 3.75 -12.36
CA ALA A 232 2.47 3.89 -11.66
C ALA A 232 2.30 4.69 -10.37
N ILE A 233 3.29 4.68 -9.48
CA ILE A 233 3.28 5.59 -8.33
C ILE A 233 3.58 7.02 -8.79
N SER A 234 2.93 8.01 -8.16
CA SER A 234 3.17 9.41 -8.47
C SER A 234 4.51 9.91 -7.90
N SER A 235 4.94 11.10 -8.31
CA SER A 235 6.10 11.76 -7.70
C SER A 235 5.83 12.16 -6.25
N THR A 236 4.58 12.46 -5.89
CA THR A 236 4.17 12.77 -4.52
C THR A 236 4.16 11.53 -3.66
N ASP A 237 3.67 10.38 -4.16
CA ASP A 237 3.73 9.08 -3.49
C ASP A 237 5.19 8.75 -3.12
N ALA A 238 6.09 8.85 -4.09
CA ALA A 238 7.51 8.60 -3.88
C ALA A 238 8.15 9.57 -2.87
N LYS A 239 7.80 10.86 -2.94
CA LYS A 239 8.28 11.88 -2.00
C LYS A 239 7.82 11.57 -0.57
N GLN A 240 6.52 11.32 -0.38
CA GLN A 240 5.93 11.01 0.91
C GLN A 240 6.52 9.74 1.50
N MET A 241 6.77 8.72 0.68
CA MET A 241 7.38 7.47 1.13
C MET A 241 8.82 7.69 1.61
N ASN A 242 9.62 8.49 0.91
CA ASN A 242 10.96 8.84 1.34
C ASN A 242 10.99 9.67 2.63
N LEU A 243 9.98 10.53 2.85
CA LEU A 243 9.82 11.25 4.11
C LEU A 243 9.44 10.29 5.26
N LEU A 244 8.52 9.37 4.99
CA LEU A 244 8.06 8.37 5.96
C LEU A 244 9.20 7.44 6.42
N TYR A 245 10.03 7.00 5.47
CA TYR A 245 11.15 6.11 5.72
C TYR A 245 12.47 6.85 5.94
N LYS A 246 12.44 8.17 6.17
CA LYS A 246 13.67 8.99 6.26
C LYS A 246 14.66 8.44 7.27
N GLU A 247 14.21 7.99 8.44
CA GLU A 247 15.10 7.46 9.49
C GLU A 247 15.54 6.02 9.18
N GLN A 248 14.64 5.19 8.65
CA GLN A 248 14.92 3.79 8.31
C GLN A 248 15.92 3.71 7.16
N CYS A 249 15.79 4.61 6.19
CA CYS A 249 16.65 4.67 5.02
C CYS A 249 17.90 5.52 5.23
N ARG A 250 18.12 6.10 6.42
CA ARG A 250 19.46 6.60 6.75
C ARG A 250 20.38 5.38 6.67
N ALA A 251 21.37 5.46 5.78
CA ALA A 251 22.53 4.59 5.89
C ALA A 251 22.94 4.64 7.38
N PRO A 252 23.15 3.49 8.04
CA PRO A 252 23.59 3.52 9.43
C PRO A 252 24.76 4.49 9.47
N GLY A 253 24.74 5.43 10.41
CA GLY A 253 25.84 6.35 10.67
C GLY A 253 27.09 5.62 11.18
N GLY A 254 27.40 4.45 10.63
CA GLY A 254 28.74 3.91 10.63
C GLY A 254 29.54 4.80 9.70
N SER A 255 30.57 5.45 10.25
CA SER A 255 31.77 5.74 9.49
C SER A 255 32.04 4.54 8.57
N CYS A 256 32.18 4.77 7.26
CA CYS A 256 32.72 3.72 6.40
C CYS A 256 33.97 3.16 7.08
N LYS A 257 34.02 1.83 7.21
CA LYS A 257 35.14 1.10 7.80
C LYS A 257 35.66 0.16 6.73
N ASP A 258 36.56 0.66 5.89
CA ASP A 258 37.44 -0.19 5.11
C ASP A 258 38.50 -0.80 6.04
N LYS A 259 39.05 -1.96 5.66
CA LYS A 259 40.13 -2.62 6.44
C LYS A 259 41.39 -1.74 6.60
N GLY A 260 41.52 -0.67 5.81
CA GLY A 260 42.66 0.26 5.81
C GLY A 260 42.39 1.67 6.36
N GLY A 261 41.15 2.03 6.69
CA GLY A 261 40.77 3.33 7.23
C GLY A 261 40.81 4.54 6.27
N SER A 262 41.06 4.37 4.97
CA SER A 262 41.40 5.50 4.07
C SER A 262 40.73 5.52 2.70
N ASP A 263 40.11 4.43 2.25
CA ASP A 263 39.59 4.32 0.87
C ASP A 263 38.08 4.57 0.76
N CYS A 264 37.39 4.88 1.86
CA CYS A 264 35.97 5.19 1.90
C CYS A 264 35.52 6.23 0.86
N ALA A 265 36.29 7.31 0.69
CA ALA A 265 36.01 8.32 -0.31
C ALA A 265 36.08 7.76 -1.74
N LYS A 266 37.01 6.82 -2.01
CA LYS A 266 37.17 6.19 -3.33
C LYS A 266 36.04 5.18 -3.59
N TRP A 267 35.62 4.40 -2.59
CA TRP A 267 34.50 3.46 -2.73
C TRP A 267 33.16 4.15 -2.99
N SER A 268 32.92 5.31 -2.36
CA SER A 268 31.72 6.11 -2.63
C SER A 268 31.63 6.59 -4.09
N VAL A 269 32.79 6.97 -4.67
CA VAL A 269 32.92 7.33 -6.08
C VAL A 269 32.75 6.09 -6.95
N HIS A 270 33.37 4.97 -6.60
CA HIS A 270 33.26 3.71 -7.35
C HIS A 270 31.81 3.21 -7.42
N CYS A 271 31.08 3.19 -6.30
CA CYS A 271 29.66 2.84 -6.25
C CYS A 271 28.75 3.78 -7.05
N LYS A 272 29.16 5.03 -7.23
CA LYS A 272 28.43 6.02 -8.05
C LYS A 272 28.53 5.72 -9.55
N TYR A 273 29.66 5.18 -10.00
CA TYR A 273 29.97 4.97 -11.42
C TYR A 273 29.83 3.51 -11.90
N PHE A 274 29.76 2.54 -10.98
CA PHE A 274 29.67 1.11 -11.31
C PHE A 274 28.39 0.47 -10.73
N PRO A 275 27.25 0.52 -11.46
CA PRO A 275 25.95 0.05 -10.98
C PRO A 275 25.89 -1.44 -10.61
N HIS A 276 26.80 -2.25 -11.14
CA HIS A 276 26.87 -3.69 -10.82
C HIS A 276 27.27 -3.96 -9.37
N VAL A 277 28.06 -3.07 -8.75
CA VAL A 277 28.47 -3.15 -7.32
C VAL A 277 27.26 -2.95 -6.39
N ARG A 278 26.29 -2.12 -6.80
CA ARG A 278 25.01 -1.97 -6.06
C ARG A 278 24.15 -3.24 -6.08
N LYS A 279 24.34 -4.11 -7.07
CA LYS A 279 23.46 -5.26 -7.32
C LYS A 279 23.77 -6.46 -6.41
N ASN A 280 24.97 -6.51 -5.83
CA ASN A 280 25.46 -7.59 -4.97
C ASN A 280 25.60 -7.17 -3.49
N TRP A 281 24.56 -6.49 -2.98
CA TRP A 281 24.48 -5.86 -1.64
C TRP A 281 24.91 -6.75 -0.45
N GLN A 282 24.85 -8.08 -0.56
CA GLN A 282 25.19 -9.00 0.53
C GLN A 282 26.68 -9.35 0.64
N GLU A 283 27.47 -9.23 -0.44
CA GLU A 283 28.91 -9.53 -0.40
C GLU A 283 29.77 -8.25 -0.25
N ASP A 284 29.31 -7.12 -0.78
CA ASP A 284 30.11 -5.90 -0.91
C ASP A 284 30.05 -4.95 0.30
N LEU A 285 29.31 -5.29 1.36
CA LEU A 285 29.36 -4.57 2.65
C LEU A 285 30.71 -4.70 3.37
N ARG A 286 31.66 -5.49 2.82
CA ARG A 286 33.05 -5.52 3.27
C ARG A 286 33.98 -4.58 2.47
N LEU A 287 33.45 -3.89 1.46
CA LEU A 287 34.20 -2.98 0.57
C LEU A 287 33.59 -1.56 0.51
N CYS A 288 32.53 -1.27 1.27
CA CYS A 288 31.93 0.07 1.39
C CYS A 288 31.82 0.52 2.85
#